data_AF-A0A428S9A5-F1
#
_entry.id   AF-A0A428S9A5-F1
#
_cell.length_a   1.000
_cell.length_b   1.000
_cell.length_c   1.000
_cell.angle_alpha   90.00
_cell.angle_beta   90.00
_cell.angle_gamma   90.00
#
_symmetry.space_group_name_H-M   'P 1'
#
loop_
_entity.id
_entity.type
_entity.pdbx_description
1 polymer ?
#
loop_
_entity_poly.entity_id
_entity_poly.type
_entity_poly.pdbx_seq_one_letter_code
_entity_poly.pdbx_strand_id
1 'polypeptide(L)'
;MMPVDHDLGAHLPKERYAGLHWIVQPDRTIFPGVVANLRAVRPWNEWVMIAFGPGGTNPFEGLTADSQELIDLVRHLVGDESIDVEILQLDPWTVRETVAESYSTPDRGVFMLGDVAHRHPPTFGLGSNTCIQEPYNLAWKVAYVSKGLAGPSLLDSYSKERQPVGSNLVRESNNQIRKNTNI
;
A
#
# COMPACT_ATOMS: atom_id res chain seq x y z
N MET A 1 -4.05 -6.06 5.44
CA MET A 1 -4.46 -6.35 4.04
C MET A 1 -4.92 -7.79 4.04
N MET A 2 -6.11 -8.08 3.51
CA MET A 2 -6.70 -9.43 3.59
C MET A 2 -7.20 -9.88 2.23
N PRO A 3 -6.62 -10.90 1.58
CA PRO A 3 -7.14 -11.41 0.33
C PRO A 3 -8.41 -12.26 0.54
N VAL A 4 -9.38 -12.22 -0.38
CA VAL A 4 -10.69 -12.93 -0.34
C VAL A 4 -10.95 -13.59 -1.69
N ASP A 5 -11.31 -14.88 -1.76
CA ASP A 5 -11.61 -15.58 -3.04
C ASP A 5 -13.14 -15.79 -3.28
N HIS A 6 -13.84 -14.89 -3.98
CA HIS A 6 -15.24 -14.97 -4.43
C HIS A 6 -15.63 -14.03 -5.60
N ASP A 7 -16.51 -14.41 -6.54
CA ASP A 7 -17.02 -13.54 -7.65
C ASP A 7 -17.93 -12.39 -7.16
N LEU A 8 -17.40 -11.18 -7.00
CA LEU A 8 -18.21 -9.98 -6.67
C LEU A 8 -18.62 -9.14 -7.89
N GLY A 9 -18.49 -9.67 -9.12
CA GLY A 9 -18.76 -8.94 -10.36
C GLY A 9 -20.20 -8.45 -10.49
N ALA A 10 -21.16 -9.16 -9.88
CA ALA A 10 -22.58 -8.78 -9.88
C ALA A 10 -22.88 -7.50 -9.08
N HIS A 11 -22.00 -7.12 -8.14
CA HIS A 11 -22.19 -5.96 -7.27
C HIS A 11 -21.42 -4.72 -7.74
N LEU A 12 -20.66 -4.82 -8.83
CA LEU A 12 -19.94 -3.69 -9.39
C LEU A 12 -20.86 -2.84 -10.28
N PRO A 13 -20.88 -1.51 -10.11
CA PRO A 13 -21.57 -0.64 -11.07
C PRO A 13 -20.91 -0.78 -12.45
N LYS A 14 -21.72 -0.77 -13.52
CA LYS A 14 -21.30 -0.97 -14.93
C LYS A 14 -20.16 -0.04 -15.41
N GLU A 15 -19.83 0.99 -14.65
CA GLU A 15 -18.81 1.99 -14.97
C GLU A 15 -17.52 1.85 -14.15
N ARG A 16 -17.45 0.93 -13.16
CA ARG A 16 -16.24 0.68 -12.36
C ARG A 16 -16.00 -0.80 -12.13
N TYR A 17 -14.93 -1.30 -12.73
CA TYR A 17 -14.57 -2.71 -12.75
C TYR A 17 -13.48 -3.13 -11.74
N ALA A 18 -12.97 -2.20 -10.92
CA ALA A 18 -11.70 -2.43 -10.19
C ALA A 18 -11.76 -2.22 -8.66
N GLY A 19 -12.80 -1.62 -8.10
CA GLY A 19 -12.88 -1.42 -6.65
C GLY A 19 -14.30 -1.14 -6.17
N LEU A 20 -14.68 -1.80 -5.08
CA LEU A 20 -15.85 -1.41 -4.30
C LEU A 20 -15.53 -0.09 -3.59
N HIS A 21 -16.55 0.75 -3.46
CA HIS A 21 -16.48 2.04 -2.78
C HIS A 21 -15.97 1.90 -1.33
N TRP A 22 -15.59 3.01 -0.69
CA TRP A 22 -15.39 2.99 0.75
C TRP A 22 -16.70 2.61 1.43
N ILE A 23 -16.67 1.53 2.22
CA ILE A 23 -17.83 1.00 2.91
C ILE A 23 -17.81 1.58 4.33
N VAL A 24 -18.72 2.52 4.56
CA VAL A 24 -18.91 3.18 5.86
C VAL A 24 -20.30 2.79 6.37
N GLN A 25 -20.32 1.95 7.40
CA GLN A 25 -21.54 1.50 8.08
C GLN A 25 -21.40 1.87 9.57
N PRO A 26 -21.83 3.08 9.97
CA PRO A 26 -21.65 3.58 11.33
C PRO A 26 -22.51 2.84 12.37
N ASP A 27 -23.55 2.13 11.92
CA ASP A 27 -24.56 1.42 12.71
C ASP A 27 -24.30 -0.08 12.85
N ARG A 28 -23.21 -0.62 12.28
CA ARG A 28 -22.93 -2.05 12.38
C ARG A 28 -22.58 -2.48 13.80
N THR A 29 -23.05 -3.67 14.16
CA THR A 29 -22.87 -4.27 15.49
C THR A 29 -21.53 -5.01 15.62
N ILE A 30 -21.01 -5.55 14.52
CA ILE A 30 -19.73 -6.27 14.46
C ILE A 30 -18.65 -5.30 13.94
N PHE A 31 -17.50 -5.23 14.64
CA PHE A 31 -16.41 -4.29 14.36
C PHE A 31 -16.84 -2.80 14.23
N PRO A 32 -17.48 -2.18 15.23
CA PRO A 32 -18.00 -0.82 15.10
C PRO A 32 -16.90 0.21 14.75
N GLY A 33 -17.20 1.14 13.84
CA GLY A 33 -16.30 2.25 13.46
C GLY A 33 -15.13 1.93 12.50
N VAL A 34 -14.84 0.65 12.20
CA VAL A 34 -14.06 0.23 11.02
C VAL A 34 -14.51 0.89 9.71
N VAL A 35 -13.55 1.33 8.91
CA VAL A 35 -13.77 1.75 7.52
C VAL A 35 -13.00 0.80 6.62
N ALA A 36 -13.68 0.21 5.64
CA ALA A 36 -13.08 -0.80 4.76
C ALA A 36 -13.28 -0.47 3.28
N ASN A 37 -12.40 -1.01 2.44
CA ASN A 37 -12.57 -1.05 0.99
C ASN A 37 -12.14 -2.42 0.45
N LEU A 38 -12.88 -2.94 -0.53
CA LEU A 38 -12.55 -4.17 -1.27
C LEU A 38 -12.04 -3.82 -2.67
N ARG A 39 -10.94 -4.44 -3.10
CA ARG A 39 -10.36 -4.25 -4.45
C ARG A 39 -10.11 -5.60 -5.10
N ALA A 40 -10.41 -5.74 -6.39
CA ALA A 40 -10.13 -6.98 -7.10
C ALA A 40 -8.62 -7.15 -7.32
N VAL A 41 -8.10 -8.34 -7.02
CA VAL A 41 -6.74 -8.79 -7.32
C VAL A 41 -6.76 -9.67 -8.57
N ARG A 42 -7.60 -10.72 -8.58
CA ARG A 42 -7.91 -11.52 -9.76
C ARG A 42 -9.41 -11.42 -10.02
N PRO A 43 -9.83 -10.54 -10.93
CA PRO A 43 -11.24 -10.44 -11.28
C PRO A 43 -11.78 -11.81 -11.76
N TRP A 44 -12.88 -12.32 -11.22
CA TRP A 44 -13.71 -11.77 -10.15
C TRP A 44 -13.54 -12.44 -8.82
N ASN A 45 -12.70 -13.46 -8.70
CA ASN A 45 -12.64 -14.32 -7.55
C ASN A 45 -11.67 -13.79 -6.49
N GLU A 46 -10.44 -13.36 -6.77
CA GLU A 46 -9.55 -12.89 -5.70
C GLU A 46 -9.67 -11.37 -5.46
N TRP A 47 -9.85 -10.95 -4.21
CA TRP A 47 -10.00 -9.57 -3.74
C TRP A 47 -9.01 -9.29 -2.63
N VAL A 48 -8.90 -8.02 -2.27
CA VAL A 48 -8.19 -7.56 -1.09
C VAL A 48 -9.04 -6.57 -0.31
N MET A 49 -9.27 -6.87 0.96
CA MET A 49 -9.85 -5.97 1.95
C MET A 49 -8.75 -5.18 2.65
N ILE A 50 -8.90 -3.86 2.62
CA ILE A 50 -8.10 -2.94 3.41
C ILE A 50 -9.07 -2.30 4.40
N ALA A 51 -8.77 -2.39 5.69
CA ALA A 51 -9.64 -1.88 6.74
C ALA A 51 -8.82 -1.14 7.81
N PHE A 52 -9.44 -0.12 8.40
CA PHE A 52 -8.87 0.72 9.45
C PHE A 52 -9.85 0.79 10.60
N GLY A 53 -9.39 0.57 11.84
CA GLY A 53 -10.17 0.81 13.03
C GLY A 53 -10.28 2.30 13.37
N PRO A 54 -11.15 2.67 14.32
CA PRO A 54 -11.23 4.05 14.84
C PRO A 54 -9.85 4.58 15.24
N GLY A 55 -9.54 5.81 14.83
CA GLY A 55 -8.24 6.44 15.12
C GLY A 55 -7.03 5.77 14.43
N GLY A 56 -7.25 4.93 13.40
CA GLY A 56 -6.16 4.24 12.69
C GLY A 56 -5.62 3.00 13.43
N THR A 57 -6.38 2.49 14.39
CA THR A 57 -6.05 1.25 15.13
C THR A 57 -6.18 0.01 14.24
N ASN A 58 -5.53 -1.09 14.64
CA ASN A 58 -5.75 -2.39 14.02
C ASN A 58 -7.07 -2.99 14.54
N PRO A 59 -8.13 -3.10 13.72
CA PRO A 59 -9.41 -3.62 14.18
C PRO A 59 -9.41 -5.15 14.34
N PHE A 60 -8.38 -5.84 13.87
CA PHE A 60 -8.28 -7.30 13.83
C PHE A 60 -7.20 -7.85 14.76
N GLU A 61 -6.82 -7.07 15.77
CA GLU A 61 -5.83 -7.52 16.75
C GLU A 61 -6.29 -8.81 17.46
N GLY A 62 -5.44 -9.82 17.46
CA GLY A 62 -5.72 -11.13 18.06
C GLY A 62 -6.49 -12.11 17.18
N LEU A 63 -6.90 -11.72 15.97
CA LEU A 63 -7.57 -12.61 15.01
C LEU A 63 -6.57 -13.31 14.08
N THR A 64 -7.01 -14.41 13.49
CA THR A 64 -6.27 -15.17 12.47
C THR A 64 -7.11 -15.32 11.21
N ALA A 65 -6.52 -15.84 10.12
CA ALA A 65 -7.28 -16.09 8.88
C ALA A 65 -8.48 -17.02 9.10
N ASP A 66 -8.41 -17.93 10.07
CA ASP A 66 -9.49 -18.88 10.39
C ASP A 66 -10.61 -18.28 11.27
N SER A 67 -10.50 -17.03 11.70
CA SER A 67 -11.50 -16.38 12.56
C SER A 67 -12.82 -16.16 11.82
N GLN A 68 -13.90 -16.78 12.31
CA GLN A 68 -15.24 -16.67 11.73
C GLN A 68 -15.75 -15.22 11.70
N GLU A 69 -15.32 -14.39 12.65
CA GLU A 69 -15.66 -12.97 12.72
C GLU A 69 -15.23 -12.21 11.46
N LEU A 70 -14.13 -12.63 10.82
CA LEU A 70 -13.64 -12.01 9.58
C LEU A 70 -14.52 -12.38 8.39
N ILE A 71 -14.96 -13.63 8.32
CA ILE A 71 -15.90 -14.10 7.29
C ILE A 71 -17.22 -13.35 7.41
N ASP A 72 -17.74 -13.23 8.64
CA ASP A 72 -18.98 -12.51 8.92
C ASP A 72 -18.85 -11.04 8.55
N LEU A 73 -17.72 -10.40 8.86
CA LEU A 73 -17.44 -9.02 8.44
C LEU A 73 -17.47 -8.87 6.91
N VAL A 74 -16.82 -9.76 6.17
CA VAL A 74 -16.81 -9.69 4.69
C VAL A 74 -18.24 -9.82 4.14
N ARG A 75 -19.02 -10.78 4.62
CA ARG A 75 -20.44 -10.95 4.23
C ARG A 75 -21.26 -9.68 4.48
N HIS A 76 -21.12 -9.08 5.66
CA HIS A 76 -21.82 -7.84 6.01
C HIS A 76 -21.37 -6.64 5.14
N LEU A 77 -20.07 -6.54 4.83
CA LEU A 77 -19.54 -5.48 3.96
C LEU A 77 -20.04 -5.64 2.52
N VAL A 78 -20.13 -6.86 2.02
CA VAL A 78 -20.71 -7.16 0.70
C VAL A 78 -22.23 -6.95 0.71
N GLY A 79 -22.88 -7.20 1.83
CA GLY A 79 -24.34 -7.15 1.98
C GLY A 79 -25.05 -8.41 1.53
N ASP A 80 -24.34 -9.54 1.48
CA ASP A 80 -24.86 -10.86 1.15
C ASP A 80 -24.30 -11.89 2.13
N GLU A 81 -25.17 -12.53 2.91
CA GLU A 81 -24.77 -13.55 3.90
C GLU A 81 -24.56 -14.94 3.28
N SER A 82 -25.02 -15.14 2.04
CA SER A 82 -24.99 -16.45 1.37
C SER A 82 -23.67 -16.75 0.66
N ILE A 83 -22.79 -15.76 0.50
CA ILE A 83 -21.52 -15.95 -0.18
C ILE A 83 -20.59 -16.87 0.61
N ASP A 84 -19.91 -17.73 -0.15
CA ASP A 84 -18.81 -18.55 0.36
C ASP A 84 -17.52 -17.72 0.35
N VAL A 85 -16.89 -17.59 1.51
CA VAL A 85 -15.76 -16.68 1.74
C VAL A 85 -14.64 -17.46 2.41
N GLU A 86 -13.51 -17.52 1.72
CA GLU A 86 -12.24 -17.98 2.28
C GLU A 86 -11.33 -16.78 2.54
N ILE A 87 -10.81 -16.66 3.76
CA ILE A 87 -9.81 -15.65 4.11
C ILE A 87 -8.43 -16.26 3.87
N LEU A 88 -7.75 -15.79 2.82
CA LEU A 88 -6.46 -16.36 2.42
C LEU A 88 -5.31 -15.93 3.34
N GLN A 89 -5.35 -14.70 3.85
CA GLN A 89 -4.32 -14.11 4.69
C GLN A 89 -4.84 -12.91 5.49
N LEU A 90 -4.23 -12.66 6.64
CA LEU A 90 -4.45 -11.45 7.45
C LEU A 90 -3.12 -10.81 7.83
N ASP A 91 -2.80 -9.67 7.21
CA ASP A 91 -1.57 -8.93 7.51
C ASP A 91 -1.86 -7.57 8.16
N PRO A 92 -1.45 -7.34 9.43
CA PRO A 92 -1.44 -6.01 10.00
C PRO A 92 -0.32 -5.18 9.36
N TRP A 93 -0.64 -3.93 8.99
CA TRP A 93 0.35 -3.02 8.43
C TRP A 93 0.26 -1.64 9.08
N THR A 94 1.41 -1.11 9.50
CA THR A 94 1.51 0.22 10.09
C THR A 94 1.99 1.22 9.06
N VAL A 95 1.20 2.26 8.82
CA VAL A 95 1.61 3.41 8.01
C VAL A 95 2.69 4.18 8.76
N ARG A 96 3.80 4.46 8.08
CA ARG A 96 4.87 5.35 8.56
C ARG A 96 5.05 6.49 7.57
N GLU A 97 5.41 7.66 8.08
CA GLU A 97 5.77 8.85 7.31
C GLU A 97 7.24 9.15 7.57
N THR A 98 8.12 8.55 6.78
CA THR A 98 9.57 8.69 6.97
C THR A 98 10.27 8.75 5.63
N VAL A 99 11.28 9.61 5.50
CA VAL A 99 12.15 9.69 4.33
C VAL A 99 13.59 9.92 4.79
N ALA A 100 14.55 9.24 4.15
CA ALA A 100 15.96 9.47 4.39
C ALA A 100 16.40 10.82 3.79
N GLU A 101 17.26 11.54 4.51
CA GLU A 101 17.80 12.84 4.05
C GLU A 101 18.76 12.70 2.86
N SER A 102 19.46 11.56 2.75
CA SER A 102 20.28 11.20 1.60
C SER A 102 20.10 9.72 1.29
N TYR A 103 20.11 9.36 0.00
CA TYR A 103 19.95 7.98 -0.46
C TYR A 103 21.28 7.28 -0.73
N SER A 104 22.40 7.98 -0.57
CA SER A 104 23.71 7.38 -0.76
C SER A 104 24.78 8.03 0.10
N THR A 105 25.80 7.23 0.42
CA THR A 105 27.11 7.68 0.88
C THR A 105 28.14 7.20 -0.16
N PRO A 106 28.36 7.96 -1.25
CA PRO A 106 29.18 7.52 -2.37
C PRO A 106 30.63 7.21 -1.96
N ASP A 107 31.15 7.93 -0.97
CA ASP A 107 32.45 7.69 -0.33
C ASP A 107 32.56 6.29 0.32
N ARG A 108 31.43 5.66 0.63
CA ARG A 108 31.33 4.32 1.23
C ARG A 108 30.77 3.27 0.28
N GLY A 109 30.37 3.67 -0.93
CA GLY A 109 29.74 2.78 -1.90
C GLY A 109 28.39 2.21 -1.43
N VAL A 110 27.67 2.92 -0.55
CA VAL A 110 26.37 2.46 -0.01
C VAL A 110 25.23 3.27 -0.61
N PHE A 111 24.18 2.56 -1.03
CA PHE A 111 22.98 3.13 -1.66
C PHE A 111 21.72 2.54 -1.02
N MET A 112 20.73 3.40 -0.75
CA MET A 112 19.41 3.01 -0.24
C MET A 112 18.36 3.17 -1.34
N LEU A 113 17.44 2.21 -1.40
CA LEU A 113 16.38 2.12 -2.39
C LEU A 113 15.09 1.61 -1.72
N GLY A 114 13.96 2.01 -2.28
CA GLY A 114 12.61 1.61 -1.89
C GLY A 114 12.25 1.94 -0.44
N ASP A 115 11.52 1.03 0.19
CA ASP A 115 10.96 1.18 1.54
C ASP A 115 11.99 1.38 2.66
N VAL A 116 13.28 1.17 2.38
CA VAL A 116 14.39 1.54 3.27
C VAL A 116 14.57 3.06 3.31
N ALA A 117 14.40 3.72 2.16
CA ALA A 117 14.67 5.14 1.96
C ALA A 117 13.43 6.03 2.14
N HIS A 118 12.22 5.50 1.90
CA HIS A 118 10.97 6.23 2.02
C HIS A 118 9.82 5.30 2.44
N ARG A 119 8.97 5.75 3.36
CA ARG A 119 7.79 5.01 3.82
C ARG A 119 6.62 5.97 3.90
N HIS A 120 5.49 5.53 3.37
CA HIS A 120 4.31 6.35 3.20
C HIS A 120 3.06 5.46 3.10
N PRO A 121 1.85 6.04 3.26
CA PRO A 121 0.60 5.33 2.99
C PRO A 121 0.48 4.92 1.51
N PRO A 122 -0.42 3.98 1.17
CA PRO A 122 -0.54 3.43 -0.19
C PRO A 122 -1.31 4.37 -1.13
N THR A 123 -1.53 5.62 -0.71
CA THR A 123 -2.17 6.68 -1.50
C THR A 123 -1.52 6.77 -2.88
N PHE A 124 -2.34 6.90 -3.92
CA PHE A 124 -1.94 6.96 -5.34
C PHE A 124 -1.27 5.71 -5.92
N GLY A 125 -0.96 4.66 -5.14
CA GLY A 125 -0.30 3.46 -5.65
C GLY A 125 1.13 3.71 -6.18
N LEU A 126 1.81 4.74 -5.68
CA LEU A 126 3.10 5.17 -6.22
C LEU A 126 4.33 4.52 -5.57
N GLY A 127 4.17 3.82 -4.44
CA GLY A 127 5.28 3.20 -3.71
C GLY A 127 6.09 2.23 -4.57
N SER A 128 5.48 1.12 -5.00
CA SER A 128 6.16 0.10 -5.83
C SER A 128 6.73 0.66 -7.12
N ASN A 129 6.02 1.59 -7.76
CA ASN A 129 6.49 2.28 -8.98
C ASN A 129 7.78 3.05 -8.73
N THR A 130 7.88 3.73 -7.59
CA THR A 130 9.06 4.50 -7.19
C THR A 130 10.21 3.57 -6.83
N CYS A 131 9.94 2.48 -6.11
CA CYS A 131 10.92 1.45 -5.75
C CYS A 131 11.56 0.78 -6.97
N ILE A 132 10.88 0.68 -8.11
CA ILE A 132 11.43 0.14 -9.36
C ILE A 132 12.29 1.17 -10.10
N GLN A 133 11.88 2.44 -10.08
CA GLN A 133 12.61 3.51 -10.78
C GLN A 133 13.98 3.81 -10.15
N GLU A 134 14.14 3.59 -8.86
CA GLU A 134 15.39 3.83 -8.14
C GLU A 134 16.55 2.92 -8.59
N PRO A 135 16.40 1.58 -8.62
CA PRO A 135 17.44 0.71 -9.17
C PRO A 135 17.62 0.95 -10.67
N TYR A 136 16.55 1.29 -11.40
CA TYR A 136 16.67 1.64 -12.81
C TYR A 136 17.56 2.88 -13.03
N ASN A 137 17.47 3.89 -12.15
CA ASN A 137 18.33 5.06 -12.17
C ASN A 137 19.79 4.73 -11.77
N LEU A 138 19.98 3.86 -10.78
CA LEU A 138 21.29 3.56 -10.21
C LEU A 138 22.11 2.54 -11.02
N ALA A 139 21.47 1.49 -11.54
CA ALA A 139 22.16 0.31 -12.06
C ALA A 139 23.12 0.63 -13.21
N TRP A 140 22.70 1.47 -14.16
CA TRP A 140 23.56 1.83 -15.30
C TRP A 140 24.74 2.72 -14.87
N LYS A 141 24.55 3.59 -13.87
CA LYS A 141 25.61 4.45 -13.32
C LYS A 141 26.69 3.59 -12.67
N VAL A 142 26.28 2.62 -11.85
CA VAL A 142 27.19 1.64 -11.24
C VAL A 142 27.91 0.83 -12.30
N ALA A 143 27.21 0.36 -13.33
CA ALA A 143 27.83 -0.39 -14.42
C ALA A 143 28.89 0.43 -15.18
N TYR A 144 28.65 1.72 -15.41
CA TYR A 144 29.59 2.58 -16.12
C TYR A 144 30.83 2.90 -15.28
N VAL A 145 30.64 3.21 -13.99
CA VAL A 145 31.77 3.45 -13.08
C VAL A 145 32.59 2.18 -12.87
N SER A 146 31.95 1.03 -12.68
CA SER A 146 32.65 -0.26 -12.51
C SER A 146 33.45 -0.68 -13.74
N LYS A 147 33.07 -0.22 -14.94
CA LYS A 147 33.78 -0.48 -16.20
C LYS A 147 34.80 0.59 -16.57
N GLY A 148 34.97 1.63 -15.74
CA GLY A 148 35.84 2.77 -16.05
C GLY A 148 35.34 3.66 -17.20
N LEU A 149 34.06 3.55 -17.57
CA LEU A 149 33.44 4.35 -18.63
C LEU A 149 32.96 5.72 -18.12
N ALA A 150 32.87 5.89 -16.81
CA ALA A 150 32.54 7.14 -16.14
C ALA A 150 33.30 7.28 -14.81
N GLY A 151 33.50 8.51 -14.35
CA GLY A 151 34.11 8.78 -13.05
C GLY A 151 33.17 8.49 -11.87
N PRO A 152 33.70 8.25 -10.65
CA PRO A 152 32.89 7.96 -9.46
C PRO A 152 31.83 9.04 -9.13
N SER A 153 32.08 10.29 -9.51
CA SER A 153 31.15 11.41 -9.31
C SER A 153 29.81 11.25 -10.03
N LEU A 154 29.70 10.35 -11.02
CA LEU A 154 28.41 9.98 -11.62
C LEU A 154 27.46 9.38 -10.58
N LEU A 155 27.98 8.65 -9.58
CA LEU A 155 27.17 8.04 -8.52
C LEU A 155 26.60 9.09 -7.55
N ASP A 156 27.26 10.25 -7.40
CA ASP A 156 26.77 11.36 -6.57
C ASP A 156 25.44 11.93 -7.07
N SER A 157 25.12 11.70 -8.35
CA SER A 157 23.88 12.17 -8.95
C SER A 157 22.66 11.36 -8.47
N TYR A 158 22.84 10.12 -8.03
CA TYR A 158 21.74 9.25 -7.59
C TYR A 158 20.90 9.87 -6.47
N SER A 159 21.52 10.25 -5.34
CA SER A 159 20.80 10.86 -4.22
C SER A 159 20.16 12.19 -4.62
N LYS A 160 20.89 13.03 -5.38
CA LYS A 160 20.39 14.33 -5.87
C LYS A 160 19.15 14.20 -6.75
N GLU A 161 19.07 13.14 -7.56
CA GLU A 161 17.95 12.89 -8.47
C GLU A 161 16.78 12.18 -7.77
N ARG A 162 17.05 11.22 -6.89
CA ARG A 162 16.02 10.32 -6.34
C ARG A 162 15.49 10.72 -4.97
N GLN A 163 16.31 11.33 -4.11
CA GLN A 163 15.85 11.75 -2.78
C GLN A 163 14.70 12.77 -2.84
N PRO A 164 14.72 13.79 -3.72
CA PRO A 164 13.59 14.72 -3.83
C PRO A 164 12.28 14.05 -4.30
N VAL A 165 12.38 13.01 -5.13
CA VAL A 165 11.22 12.24 -5.62
C VAL A 165 10.58 11.47 -4.46
N GLY A 166 11.37 10.75 -3.67
CA GLY A 166 10.86 10.02 -2.50
C GLY A 166 10.33 10.95 -1.41
N SER A 167 10.98 12.10 -1.17
CA SER A 167 10.48 13.13 -0.25
C SER A 167 9.11 13.67 -0.67
N ASN A 168 8.94 13.99 -1.95
CA ASN A 168 7.65 14.44 -2.49
C ASN A 168 6.58 13.35 -2.39
N LEU A 169 6.92 12.10 -2.70
CA LEU A 169 6.03 10.96 -2.58
C LEU A 169 5.49 10.80 -1.15
N VAL A 170 6.37 10.85 -0.15
CA VAL A 170 5.98 10.74 1.27
C VAL A 170 5.07 11.91 1.66
N ARG A 171 5.43 13.14 1.28
CA ARG A 171 4.63 14.33 1.59
C ARG A 171 3.24 14.26 0.97
N GLU A 172 3.14 14.04 -0.33
CA GLU A 172 1.86 14.07 -1.03
C GLU A 172 0.94 12.92 -0.61
N SER A 173 1.50 11.72 -0.39
CA SER A 173 0.72 10.56 0.05
C SER A 173 0.08 10.78 1.42
N ASN A 174 0.79 11.41 2.35
CA ASN A 174 0.28 11.74 3.69
C ASN A 174 -0.69 12.92 3.67
N ASN A 175 -0.42 13.97 2.88
CA ASN A 175 -1.31 15.12 2.75
C ASN A 175 -2.70 14.72 2.25
N GLN A 176 -2.80 13.74 1.36
CA GLN A 176 -4.11 13.23 0.92
C GLN A 176 -4.89 12.54 2.02
N ILE A 177 -4.23 11.73 2.86
CA ILE A 177 -4.92 11.12 4.01
C ILE A 177 -5.46 12.22 4.93
N ARG A 178 -4.62 13.22 5.25
CA ARG A 178 -5.02 14.35 6.11
C ARG A 178 -6.21 15.13 5.55
N LYS A 179 -6.26 15.35 4.23
CA LYS A 179 -7.40 15.99 3.56
C LYS A 179 -8.68 15.18 3.71
N ASN A 180 -8.58 13.85 3.66
CA ASN A 180 -9.73 12.96 3.78
C ASN A 180 -10.21 12.77 5.23
N THR A 181 -9.36 13.01 6.23
CA THR A 181 -9.71 12.87 7.65
C THR A 181 -10.25 14.16 8.29
N ASN A 182 -10.09 15.31 7.64
CA ASN A 182 -10.56 16.63 8.14
C ASN A 182 -11.91 17.05 7.53
N ILE A 183 -12.74 16.09 7.13
CA ILE A 183 -14.11 16.30 6.64
C ILE A 183 -15.09 15.98 7.76
#